data_AF-A0A946IQ58-F1
#
_entry.id   AF-A0A946IQ58-F1
#
_cell.length_a   1.000
_cell.length_b   1.000
_cell.length_c   1.000
_cell.angle_alpha   90.00
_cell.angle_beta   90.00
_cell.angle_gamma   90.00
#
_symmetry.space_group_name_H-M   'P 1'
#
loop_
_entity.id
_entity.type
_entity.pdbx_description
1 polymer ?
#
loop_
_entity_poly.entity_id
_entity_poly.type
_entity_poly.pdbx_seq_one_letter_code
_entity_poly.pdbx_strand_id
1 'polypeptide(L)' 'QFPKILIKTIDERFTSKIAFQSIIDSGIKKKKRKNKSLIDKVSATIILQDYLTYK' A
#
# COMPACT_ATOMS: atom_id res chain seq x y z
N GLN A 1 -18.57 11.32 15.03
CA GLN A 1 -17.55 12.18 14.38
C GLN A 1 -16.30 12.16 15.26
N PHE A 2 -15.10 11.99 14.71
CA PHE A 2 -13.85 11.92 15.49
C PHE A 2 -13.01 13.18 15.31
N PRO A 3 -13.39 14.31 15.92
CA PRO A 3 -12.78 15.63 15.67
C PRO A 3 -11.33 15.76 16.13
N LYS A 4 -10.80 14.78 16.89
CA LYS A 4 -9.44 14.81 17.45
C LYS A 4 -8.43 13.95 16.68
N ILE A 5 -8.86 13.22 15.65
CA ILE A 5 -7.94 12.41 14.84
C ILE A 5 -7.31 13.34 13.80
N LEU A 6 -5.99 13.50 13.89
CA LEU A 6 -5.21 14.23 12.89
C LEU A 6 -5.26 13.49 11.56
N ILE A 7 -5.83 14.12 10.54
CA ILE A 7 -5.85 13.61 9.17
C ILE A 7 -4.63 14.17 8.45
N LYS A 8 -3.75 13.29 7.96
CA LYS A 8 -2.62 13.66 7.12
C LYS A 8 -2.77 12.98 5.76
N THR A 9 -2.53 13.75 4.71
CA THR A 9 -2.60 13.29 3.32
C THR A 9 -1.20 12.98 2.81
N ILE A 10 -1.07 11.89 2.06
CA ILE A 10 0.16 11.48 1.37
C ILE A 10 -0.14 11.30 -0.11
N ASP A 11 0.86 11.52 -0.95
CA ASP A 11 0.80 11.18 -2.36
C ASP A 11 0.90 9.66 -2.55
N GLU A 12 -0.17 9.02 -3.07
CA GLU A 12 -0.26 7.58 -3.34
C GLU A 12 0.04 7.25 -4.82
N ARG A 13 0.63 8.19 -5.57
CA ARG A 13 0.97 7.92 -6.97
C ARG A 13 1.92 6.73 -7.06
N PHE A 14 1.61 5.84 -8.02
CA PHE A 14 2.36 4.62 -8.30
C PHE A 14 2.35 3.55 -7.21
N THR A 15 1.74 3.76 -6.03
CA THR A 15 1.70 2.79 -4.93
C THR A 15 1.13 1.45 -5.37
N SER A 16 0.03 1.45 -6.14
CA SER A 16 -0.55 0.21 -6.69
C SER A 16 0.41 -0.57 -7.60
N LYS A 17 1.27 0.13 -8.33
CA LYS A 17 2.28 -0.49 -9.21
C LYS A 17 3.44 -1.05 -8.39
N ILE A 18 3.89 -0.32 -7.36
CA ILE A 18 4.92 -0.77 -6.43
C ILE A 18 4.42 -2.00 -5.66
N ALA A 19 3.22 -1.94 -5.08
CA ALA A 19 2.58 -3.06 -4.37
C ALA A 19 2.49 -4.31 -5.25
N PHE A 20 2.08 -4.13 -6.52
CA PHE A 20 2.02 -5.24 -7.46
C PHE A 20 3.40 -5.84 -7.75
N GLN A 21 4.43 -5.01 -7.91
CA GLN A 21 5.81 -5.45 -8.11
C GLN A 21 6.34 -6.19 -6.87
N SER A 22 6.15 -5.66 -5.67
CA SER A 22 6.54 -6.32 -4.42
C SER A 22 5.86 -7.69 -4.25
N ILE A 23 4.60 -7.82 -4.66
CA ILE A 23 3.89 -9.11 -4.68
C ILE A 23 4.52 -10.08 -5.68
N ILE A 24 4.99 -9.61 -6.84
CA ILE A 24 5.73 -10.46 -7.79
C ILE A 24 7.05 -10.92 -7.17
N ASP A 25 7.80 -9.98 -6.60
CA ASP A 25 9.14 -10.23 -6.03
C ASP A 25 9.06 -11.18 -4.82
N SER A 26 7.95 -11.18 -4.08
CA SER A 26 7.68 -12.14 -3.00
C SER A 26 7.42 -13.58 -3.45
N GLY A 27 7.41 -13.86 -4.76
CA GLY A 27 7.22 -15.21 -5.30
C GLY A 27 5.76 -15.70 -5.32
N ILE A 28 4.78 -14.80 -5.16
CA ILE A 28 3.36 -15.17 -5.17
C ILE A 28 2.92 -15.63 -6.57
N LYS A 29 2.30 -16.81 -6.65
CA LYS A 29 1.79 -17.40 -7.89
C LYS A 29 0.83 -16.45 -8.64
N LYS A 30 0.87 -16.49 -9.98
CA LYS A 30 0.11 -15.61 -10.89
C LYS A 30 -1.38 -15.46 -10.57
N LYS A 31 -2.04 -16.51 -10.10
CA LYS A 31 -3.48 -16.48 -9.72
C LYS A 31 -3.72 -15.64 -8.46
N LYS A 32 -2.85 -15.75 -7.45
CA LYS A 32 -3.00 -15.05 -6.17
C LYS A 32 -2.66 -13.56 -6.28
N ARG A 33 -1.70 -13.18 -7.12
CA ARG A 33 -1.34 -11.76 -7.35
C ARG A 33 -2.37 -10.94 -8.12
N LYS A 34 -3.40 -11.57 -8.71
CA LYS A 34 -4.56 -10.88 -9.30
C LYS A 34 -5.62 -10.51 -8.26
N ASN A 35 -5.46 -10.95 -7.02
CA ASN A 35 -6.41 -10.64 -5.95
C ASN A 35 -6.26 -9.17 -5.56
N LYS A 36 -7.27 -8.35 -5.88
CA LYS A 36 -7.27 -6.92 -5.57
C LYS A 36 -7.15 -6.64 -4.07
N SER A 37 -7.80 -7.43 -3.23
CA SER A 37 -7.71 -7.29 -1.76
C SER A 37 -6.29 -7.46 -1.23
N LEU A 38 -5.49 -8.32 -1.88
CA LEU A 38 -4.07 -8.49 -1.52
C LEU A 38 -3.25 -7.26 -1.91
N ILE A 39 -3.49 -6.73 -3.12
CA ILE A 39 -2.81 -5.53 -3.62
C ILE A 39 -3.13 -4.34 -2.72
N ASP A 40 -4.42 -4.10 -2.41
CA ASP A 40 -4.88 -2.98 -1.59
C ASP A 40 -4.26 -3.01 -0.18
N LYS A 41 -4.11 -4.20 0.42
CA LYS A 41 -3.46 -4.37 1.72
C LYS A 41 -1.98 -3.98 1.68
N VAL A 42 -1.26 -4.41 0.64
CA VAL A 42 0.15 -4.07 0.47
C VAL A 42 0.31 -2.57 0.19
N SER A 43 -0.57 -1.98 -0.63
CA SER A 43 -0.59 -0.54 -0.87
C SER A 43 -0.77 0.26 0.42
N ALA A 44 -1.75 -0.09 1.25
CA ALA A 44 -1.96 0.56 2.55
C ALA A 44 -0.72 0.48 3.47
N THR A 45 0.01 -0.64 3.40
CA THR A 45 1.25 -0.82 4.16
C THR A 45 2.36 0.09 3.64
N ILE A 46 2.49 0.24 2.31
CA ILE A 46 3.47 1.16 1.69
C ILE A 46 3.17 2.61 2.07
N ILE A 47 1.90 3.05 2.00
CA ILE A 47 1.50 4.41 2.40
C ILE A 47 1.88 4.68 3.86
N LEU A 48 1.65 3.71 4.74
CA LEU A 48 2.03 3.83 6.14
C LEU A 48 3.55 3.88 6.31
N GLN A 49 4.29 3.06 5.57
CA GLN A 49 5.76 3.07 5.60
C GLN A 49 6.31 4.42 5.12
N ASP A 50 5.76 4.96 4.03
CA ASP A 50 6.13 6.27 3.49
C ASP A 50 5.86 7.36 4.54
N TYR A 51 4.69 7.33 5.20
CA TYR A 51 4.37 8.25 6.28
C TYR A 51 5.38 8.22 7.44
N LEU A 52 5.78 7.02 7.85
CA LEU A 52 6.70 6.84 8.99
C LEU A 52 8.16 7.16 8.62
N THR A 53 8.52 7.01 7.34
CA THR A 53 9.88 7.26 6.84
C THR A 53 10.08 8.74 6.50
N TYR A 54 9.01 9.45 6.11
CA TYR A 54 9.02 10.88 5.87
C TYR A 54 9.19 11.63 7.21
N LYS A 55 10.45 11.74 7.64
CA LYS A 55 10.86 12.44 8.87
C LYS A 55 11.50 13.78 8.54
#